data_AF-A0AAU3ESZ0-F1
#
_entry.id   AF-A0AAU3ESZ0-F1
#
_cell.length_a   1.000
_cell.length_b   1.000
_cell.length_c   1.000
_cell.angle_alpha   90.00
_cell.angle_beta   90.00
_cell.angle_gamma   90.00
#
_symmetry.space_group_name_H-M   'P 1'
#
loop_
_entity.id
_entity.type
_entity.pdbx_description
1 polymer ?
#
loop_
_entity_poly.entity_id
_entity_poly.type
_entity_poly.pdbx_seq_one_letter_code
_entity_poly.pdbx_strand_id
1 'polypeptide(L)'
;MRIGEEYPVLEVLAAQHRTLFRLPDRSARRDEIESPGLWDAAKFEVVSGRMPTCWVAGLNDGRLTLAPQEWQRPGFWEDFFDHLQAGQADGRFRGNVRPVHALT
;
A
#
# COMPACT_ATOMS: atom_id res chain seq x y z
N MET A 1 -0.96 11.10 5.90
CA MET A 1 -2.06 10.34 6.56
C MET A 1 -2.87 11.27 7.47
N ARG A 2 -4.20 11.13 7.49
CA ARG A 2 -5.13 11.92 8.30
C ARG A 2 -6.07 11.00 9.08
N ILE A 3 -6.30 11.31 10.36
CA ILE A 3 -7.18 10.53 11.23
C ILE A 3 -8.64 10.65 10.79
N GLY A 4 -9.36 9.53 10.80
CA GLY A 4 -10.78 9.43 10.40
C GLY A 4 -11.01 9.17 8.91
N GLU A 5 -9.99 9.26 8.07
CA GLU A 5 -10.08 9.03 6.63
C GLU A 5 -9.85 7.55 6.25
N GLU A 6 -10.50 7.11 5.18
CA GLU A 6 -10.30 5.78 4.58
C GLU A 6 -9.28 5.82 3.44
N TYR A 7 -8.31 4.92 3.48
CA TYR A 7 -7.21 4.78 2.54
C TYR A 7 -7.24 3.41 1.90
N PRO A 8 -7.18 3.29 0.57
CA PRO A 8 -7.06 1.98 -0.02
C PRO A 8 -5.73 1.29 0.35
N VAL A 9 -5.76 0.08 0.89
CA VAL A 9 -4.61 -0.83 0.91
C VAL A 9 -4.30 -1.25 -0.51
N LEU A 10 -3.05 -1.03 -0.89
CA LEU A 10 -2.50 -1.37 -2.18
C LEU A 10 -1.83 -2.75 -2.12
N GLU A 11 -1.11 -3.03 -1.03
CA GLU A 11 -0.39 -4.27 -0.80
C GLU A 11 -0.36 -4.59 0.70
N VAL A 12 -0.48 -5.88 1.05
CA VAL A 12 -0.25 -6.40 2.41
C VAL A 12 1.01 -7.25 2.39
N LEU A 13 1.96 -6.96 3.28
CA LEU A 13 3.10 -7.83 3.53
C LEU A 13 3.02 -8.35 4.96
N ALA A 14 2.92 -9.65 5.13
CA ALA A 14 2.97 -10.31 6.43
C ALA A 14 4.28 -11.10 6.56
N ALA A 15 5.08 -10.73 7.55
CA ALA A 15 6.27 -11.46 7.99
C ALA A 15 6.05 -11.96 9.43
N GLN A 16 6.96 -12.81 9.92
CA GLN A 16 6.85 -13.51 11.22
C GLN A 16 6.46 -12.62 12.41
N HIS A 17 6.88 -11.35 12.42
CA HIS A 17 6.67 -10.44 13.56
C HIS A 17 5.98 -9.13 13.20
N ARG A 18 5.63 -8.92 11.93
CA ARG A 18 5.03 -7.66 11.49
C ARG A 18 4.17 -7.83 10.26
N THR A 19 3.08 -7.08 10.23
CA THR A 19 2.24 -6.89 9.05
C THR A 19 2.36 -5.45 8.62
N LEU A 20 2.63 -5.23 7.34
CA LEU A 20 2.78 -3.91 6.74
C LEU A 20 1.70 -3.72 5.69
N PHE A 21 1.14 -2.51 5.65
CA PHE A 21 0.26 -2.04 4.59
C PHE A 21 0.98 -1.02 3.74
N ARG A 22 0.90 -1.21 2.43
CA ARG A 22 1.20 -0.14 1.50
C ARG A 22 -0.06 0.65 1.22
N LEU A 23 0.01 1.95 1.44
CA LEU A 23 -1.12 2.87 1.31
C LEU A 23 -0.73 3.99 0.33
N PRO A 24 -1.67 4.55 -0.44
CA PRO A 24 -1.40 5.76 -1.20
C PRO A 24 -1.05 6.89 -0.22
N ASP A 25 -0.06 7.69 -0.56
CA ASP A 25 0.06 8.99 0.10
C ASP A 25 -0.99 9.93 -0.49
N ARG A 26 -1.50 10.83 0.34
CA ARG A 26 -2.45 11.86 -0.07
C ARG A 26 -1.92 13.16 0.50
N SER A 27 -0.99 13.77 -0.22
CA SER A 27 -0.48 15.10 0.08
C SER A 27 -1.58 16.11 -0.24
N ALA A 28 -1.67 17.18 0.55
CA ALA A 28 -2.65 18.25 0.30
C ALA A 28 -2.31 19.09 -0.95
N ARG A 29 -1.24 18.76 -1.68
CA ARG A 29 -0.73 19.51 -2.83
C ARG A 29 -0.86 18.67 -4.10
N ARG A 30 -1.59 19.22 -5.06
CA ARG A 30 -2.08 18.57 -6.28
C ARG A 30 -0.98 18.21 -7.30
N ASP A 31 0.27 18.60 -7.04
CA ASP A 31 1.34 18.67 -8.05
C ASP A 31 2.60 17.86 -7.69
N GLU A 32 2.62 17.11 -6.59
CA GLU A 32 3.69 16.17 -6.28
C GLU A 32 3.33 14.76 -6.73
N ILE A 33 4.27 14.08 -7.36
CA ILE A 33 4.13 12.68 -7.74
C ILE A 33 4.02 11.84 -6.45
N GLU A 34 2.79 11.48 -6.10
CA GLU A 34 2.42 10.89 -4.81
C GLU A 34 2.92 9.44 -4.72
N SER A 35 3.95 9.23 -3.90
CA SER A 35 4.62 7.94 -3.73
C SER A 35 3.93 7.09 -2.65
N PRO A 36 3.50 5.84 -2.92
CA PRO A 36 2.90 4.97 -1.91
C PRO A 36 3.85 4.64 -0.76
N GLY A 37 3.41 4.92 0.46
CA GLY A 37 4.18 4.65 1.68
C GLY A 37 3.91 3.28 2.27
N LEU A 38 4.90 2.70 2.94
CA LEU A 38 4.77 1.45 3.68
C LEU A 38 4.62 1.73 5.18
N TRP A 39 3.55 1.21 5.78
CA TRP A 39 3.18 1.50 7.16
C TRP A 39 2.94 0.22 7.97
N ASP A 40 3.18 0.29 9.27
CA ASP A 40 2.83 -0.79 10.19
C ASP A 40 1.31 -0.93 10.29
N ALA A 41 0.79 -2.12 10.01
CA ALA A 41 -0.63 -2.42 10.04
C ALA A 41 -1.26 -2.22 11.42
N ALA A 42 -0.48 -2.35 12.51
CA ALA A 42 -0.95 -2.11 13.87
C ALA A 42 -1.38 -0.65 14.12
N LYS A 43 -1.04 0.27 13.21
CA LYS A 43 -1.47 1.68 13.24
C LYS A 43 -2.82 1.93 12.56
N PHE A 44 -3.47 0.89 12.05
CA PHE A 44 -4.71 0.99 11.26
C PHE A 44 -5.78 0.00 11.74
N GLU A 45 -7.04 0.37 11.50
CA GLU A 45 -8.19 -0.51 11.60
C GLU A 45 -8.70 -0.85 10.20
N VAL A 46 -9.02 -2.13 9.98
CA VAL A 46 -9.61 -2.60 8.73
C VAL A 46 -11.12 -2.35 8.77
N VAL A 47 -11.57 -1.36 8.02
CA VAL A 47 -13.00 -0.98 7.94
C VAL A 47 -13.78 -1.74 6.86
N SER A 48 -13.08 -2.47 5.99
CA SER A 48 -13.67 -3.28 4.93
C SER A 48 -12.87 -4.56 4.73
N GLY A 49 -13.52 -5.71 4.89
CA GLY A 49 -12.95 -7.02 4.58
C GLY A 49 -12.93 -7.37 3.07
N ARG A 50 -13.34 -6.46 2.20
CA ARG A 50 -13.42 -6.70 0.76
C ARG A 50 -12.04 -6.66 0.12
N MET A 51 -11.58 -7.81 -0.36
CA MET A 51 -10.36 -7.94 -1.17
C MET A 51 -10.66 -7.65 -2.65
N PRO A 52 -9.82 -6.89 -3.38
CA PRO A 52 -9.93 -6.78 -4.83
C PRO A 52 -9.74 -8.14 -5.50
N THR A 53 -10.50 -8.42 -6.57
CA THR A 53 -10.47 -9.71 -7.28
C THR A 53 -9.17 -9.98 -8.04
N CYS A 54 -8.38 -8.93 -8.30
CA CYS A 54 -7.07 -9.03 -8.94
C CYS A 54 -5.95 -9.42 -7.98
N TRP A 55 -6.21 -9.49 -6.67
CA TRP A 55 -5.19 -9.83 -5.70
C TRP A 55 -4.92 -11.33 -5.70
N VAL A 56 -3.63 -11.66 -5.65
CA VAL A 56 -3.14 -13.03 -5.48
C VAL A 56 -2.28 -13.10 -4.22
N ALA A 57 -2.15 -14.30 -3.67
CA ALA A 57 -1.25 -14.56 -2.55
C ALA A 57 0.08 -15.11 -3.07
N GLY A 58 1.18 -14.46 -2.71
CA GLY A 58 2.54 -14.94 -2.93
C GLY A 58 3.22 -15.26 -1.61
N LEU A 59 3.97 -16.35 -1.56
CA LEU A 59 4.76 -16.73 -0.39
C LEU A 59 6.21 -16.95 -0.82
N ASN A 60 7.10 -16.04 -0.41
CA ASN A 60 8.52 -16.11 -0.69
C ASN A 60 9.30 -15.81 0.59
N ASP A 61 10.33 -16.61 0.91
CA ASP A 61 11.20 -16.43 2.07
C ASP A 61 10.45 -16.27 3.41
N GLY A 62 9.35 -17.01 3.58
CA GLY A 62 8.52 -16.92 4.80
C GLY A 62 7.75 -15.61 4.94
N ARG A 63 7.69 -14.79 3.89
CA ARG A 63 6.88 -13.57 3.78
C ARG A 63 5.70 -13.81 2.85
N LEU A 64 4.50 -13.60 3.39
CA LEU A 64 3.26 -13.59 2.62
C LEU A 64 3.04 -12.19 2.05
N THR A 65 2.75 -12.11 0.76
CA THR A 65 2.35 -10.88 0.06
C THR A 65 0.96 -11.05 -0.52
N LEU A 66 0.07 -10.09 -0.28
CA LEU A 66 -1.23 -9.97 -0.94
C LEU A 66 -1.23 -8.67 -1.75
N ALA A 67 -1.29 -8.81 -3.07
CA ALA A 67 -1.25 -7.70 -4.02
C ALA A 67 -1.67 -8.22 -5.42
N PRO A 68 -1.94 -7.34 -6.40
CA PRO A 68 -2.00 -7.73 -7.80
C PRO A 68 -0.76 -8.52 -8.22
N GLN A 69 -0.94 -9.51 -9.11
CA GLN A 69 0.14 -10.40 -9.53
C GLN A 69 1.36 -9.65 -10.10
N GLU A 70 1.11 -8.59 -10.87
CA GLU A 70 2.15 -7.78 -11.52
C GLU A 70 3.08 -7.10 -10.51
N TRP A 71 2.57 -6.81 -9.30
CA TRP A 71 3.31 -6.10 -8.25
C TRP A 71 4.20 -7.04 -7.43
N GLN A 72 3.93 -8.34 -7.50
CA GLN A 72 4.73 -9.35 -6.80
C GLN A 72 6.00 -9.73 -7.57
N ARG A 73 6.19 -9.14 -8.76
CA ARG A 73 7.44 -9.23 -9.52
C ARG A 73 8.60 -8.63 -8.69
N PRO A 74 9.72 -9.35 -8.52
CA PRO A 74 10.94 -8.77 -7.94
C PRO A 74 11.33 -7.49 -8.70
N GLY A 75 11.64 -6.41 -7.99
CA GLY A 75 11.99 -5.12 -8.60
C GLY A 75 10.79 -4.21 -8.93
N PHE A 76 9.54 -4.67 -8.80
CA PHE A 76 8.38 -3.85 -9.22
C PHE A 76 8.32 -2.49 -8.52
N TRP A 77 8.49 -2.46 -7.20
CA TRP A 77 8.43 -1.21 -6.45
C TRP A 77 9.65 -0.34 -6.70
N GLU A 78 10.83 -0.92 -6.87
CA GLU A 78 12.03 -0.18 -7.32
C GLU A 78 11.79 0.49 -8.68
N ASP A 79 11.37 -0.28 -9.69
CA ASP A 79 11.02 0.23 -11.02
C ASP A 79 9.96 1.33 -10.93
N PHE A 80 8.94 1.15 -10.10
CA PHE A 80 7.88 2.13 -9.92
C PHE A 80 8.41 3.45 -9.33
N PHE A 81 9.22 3.40 -8.28
CA PHE A 81 9.80 4.61 -7.68
C PHE A 81 10.83 5.29 -8.59
N ASP A 82 11.56 4.52 -9.38
CA ASP A 82 12.48 5.05 -10.39
C ASP A 82 11.71 5.78 -11.51
N HIS A 83 10.58 5.24 -11.96
CA HIS A 83 9.72 5.90 -12.95
C HIS A 83 8.93 7.09 -12.39
N LEU A 84 8.55 7.08 -11.10
CA LEU A 84 7.96 8.25 -10.44
C LEU A 84 8.96 9.41 -10.39
N GLN A 85 10.22 9.14 -10.07
CA GLN A 85 11.29 10.16 -10.15
C GLN A 85 11.50 10.66 -11.59
N ALA A 86 11.19 9.83 -12.60
CA ALA A 86 11.24 10.17 -14.01
C ALA A 86 9.96 10.83 -14.57
N GLY A 87 8.89 11.00 -13.76
CA GLY A 87 7.72 11.81 -14.14
C GLY A 87 6.50 11.08 -14.72
N GLN A 88 6.35 9.75 -14.56
CA GLN A 88 5.21 9.02 -15.15
C GLN A 88 4.57 8.03 -14.16
N ALA A 89 3.31 8.26 -13.75
CA ALA A 89 2.49 7.22 -13.12
C ALA A 89 1.00 7.35 -13.43
N ASP A 90 0.41 6.22 -13.86
CA ASP A 90 -1.02 5.97 -13.95
C ASP A 90 -1.37 4.89 -12.90
N GLY A 91 -2.37 5.13 -12.06
CA GLY A 91 -2.66 4.21 -10.95
C GLY A 91 -4.00 4.45 -10.28
N ARG A 92 -4.99 3.58 -10.54
CA ARG A 92 -6.32 3.67 -9.90
C ARG A 92 -6.89 2.30 -9.54
N PHE A 93 -6.72 1.82 -8.30
CA PHE A 93 -7.43 0.63 -7.77
C PHE A 93 -7.67 0.72 -6.23
N ARG A 94 -8.72 0.08 -5.68
CA ARG A 94 -9.22 0.31 -4.29
C ARG A 94 -9.64 -0.96 -3.51
N GLY A 95 -9.16 -1.07 -2.27
CA GLY A 95 -9.84 -1.66 -1.10
C GLY A 95 -9.36 -0.95 0.18
N ASN A 96 -10.21 -0.54 1.15
CA ASN A 96 -9.95 0.56 2.12
C ASN A 96 -9.57 0.17 3.59
N VAL A 97 -8.78 1.01 4.31
CA VAL A 97 -8.38 0.99 5.75
C VAL A 97 -8.43 2.38 6.40
N ARG A 98 -8.55 2.51 7.72
CA ARG A 98 -8.50 3.81 8.45
C ARG A 98 -7.33 3.86 9.46
N PRO A 99 -6.60 4.99 9.60
CA PRO A 99 -5.56 5.15 10.61
C PRO A 99 -6.16 5.37 12.00
N VAL A 100 -5.64 4.68 13.03
CA VAL A 100 -6.15 4.72 14.42
C VAL A 100 -5.30 5.56 15.38
N HIS A 101 -4.07 5.95 15.03
CA HIS A 101 -3.24 6.82 15.88
C HIS A 101 -2.48 7.87 15.05
N ALA A 102 -2.70 9.16 15.35
CA ALA A 102 -1.81 10.23 14.93
C ALA A 102 -0.63 10.24 15.91
N LEU A 103 0.60 10.19 15.39
CA LEU A 103 1.73 10.66 16.17
C LEU A 103 1.58 12.17 16.27
N THR A 104 1.28 12.64 17.49
CA THR A 104 1.40 14.04 17.93
C THR A 104 2.84 14.51 17.80
#